data_AF-A0A2V9LCQ6-F1
#
_entry.id   AF-A0A2V9LCQ6-F1
#
_cell.length_a   1.000
_cell.length_b   1.000
_cell.length_c   1.000
_cell.angle_alpha   90.00
_cell.angle_beta   90.00
_cell.angle_gamma   90.00
#
_symmetry.space_group_name_H-M   'P 1'
#
loop_
_entity.id
_entity.type
_entity.pdbx_description
1 polymer ?
#
loop_
_entity_poly.entity_id
_entity_poly.type
_entity_poly.pdbx_seq_one_letter_code
_entity_poly.pdbx_strand_id
1 'polypeptide(L)'
;MNFCQNKFDELHERLAALEKQNRRLKQLGVLGLIGGTLLLVLGQAGAKKTVEVNEFILKDGNGKVRAMLRQSVQPYKQRHFISDIGAVEGTGGTIDPNTRRILSPGDFGRIVGFSSSPRIIRLLLKLNF
;
A
#
# COMPACT_ATOMS: atom_id res chain seq x y z
N MET A 1 41.42 -13.58 -45.86
CA MET A 1 40.09 -13.94 -45.30
C MET A 1 40.09 -14.18 -43.78
N ASN A 2 41.23 -14.21 -43.08
CA ASN A 2 41.28 -14.54 -41.64
C ASN A 2 40.73 -13.46 -40.67
N PHE A 3 40.59 -12.21 -41.11
CA PHE A 3 40.15 -11.11 -40.25
C PHE A 3 38.65 -11.18 -39.88
N CYS A 4 37.79 -11.61 -40.80
CA CYS A 4 36.37 -11.81 -40.53
C CYS A 4 36.13 -13.01 -39.62
N GLN A 5 36.89 -14.10 -39.80
CA GLN A 5 36.80 -15.30 -38.96
C GLN A 5 37.00 -14.96 -37.47
N ASN A 6 38.12 -14.28 -37.17
CA ASN A 6 38.48 -13.89 -35.80
C ASN A 6 37.44 -12.96 -35.15
N LYS A 7 36.75 -12.12 -35.93
CA LYS A 7 35.71 -11.22 -35.41
C LYS A 7 34.41 -11.96 -35.06
N PHE A 8 34.02 -12.95 -35.84
CA PHE A 8 32.89 -13.81 -35.52
C PHE A 8 33.19 -14.69 -34.30
N ASP A 9 34.43 -15.19 -34.19
CA ASP A 9 34.86 -15.98 -33.03
C ASP A 9 34.86 -15.12 -31.74
N GLU A 10 35.35 -13.88 -31.81
CA GLU A 10 35.33 -12.92 -30.69
C GLU A 10 33.90 -12.58 -30.23
N LEU A 11 32.96 -12.43 -31.18
CA LEU A 11 31.56 -12.18 -30.86
C LEU A 11 30.88 -13.39 -30.22
N HIS A 12 31.17 -14.60 -30.71
CA HIS A 12 30.63 -15.84 -30.14
C HIS A 12 31.09 -16.06 -28.69
N GLU A 13 32.37 -15.80 -28.40
CA GLU A 13 32.91 -15.92 -27.06
C GLU A 13 32.24 -14.95 -26.08
N ARG A 14 32.06 -13.69 -26.50
CA ARG A 14 31.37 -12.67 -25.69
C ARG A 14 29.90 -13.01 -25.48
N LEU A 15 29.21 -13.53 -26.51
CA LEU A 15 27.82 -13.98 -26.41
C LEU A 15 27.67 -15.14 -25.42
N ALA A 16 28.56 -16.14 -25.51
CA ALA A 16 28.55 -17.27 -24.60
C ALA A 16 28.81 -16.84 -23.14
N ALA A 17 29.71 -15.88 -22.94
CA ALA A 17 29.96 -15.29 -21.62
C ALA A 17 28.73 -14.55 -21.08
N LEU A 18 28.08 -13.72 -21.91
CA LEU A 18 26.87 -12.99 -21.55
C LEU A 18 25.70 -13.92 -21.22
N GLU A 19 25.51 -14.98 -22.00
CA GLU A 19 24.43 -15.95 -21.78
C GLU A 19 24.61 -16.69 -20.45
N LYS A 20 25.87 -17.07 -20.13
CA LYS A 20 26.24 -17.67 -18.85
C LYS A 20 25.99 -16.73 -17.66
N GLN A 21 26.30 -15.44 -17.81
CA GLN A 21 26.04 -14.42 -16.79
C GLN A 21 24.53 -14.18 -16.62
N ASN A 22 23.79 -14.09 -17.71
CA ASN A 22 22.34 -13.87 -17.68
C ASN A 22 21.61 -15.05 -17.02
N ARG A 23 22.09 -16.28 -17.22
CA ARG A 23 21.57 -17.46 -16.52
C ARG A 23 21.78 -17.38 -15.00
N ARG A 24 22.95 -16.93 -14.55
CA ARG A 24 23.24 -16.72 -13.12
C ARG A 24 22.40 -15.59 -12.53
N LEU A 25 22.22 -14.50 -13.27
CA LEU A 25 21.40 -13.37 -12.83
C LEU A 25 19.93 -13.78 -12.68
N LYS A 26 19.39 -14.57 -13.63
CA LYS A 26 18.03 -15.12 -13.52
C LYS A 26 17.89 -16.03 -12.30
N GLN A 27 18.86 -16.88 -12.02
CA GLN A 27 18.85 -17.75 -10.83
C GLN A 27 18.88 -16.94 -9.52
N LEU A 28 19.77 -15.95 -9.42
CA LEU A 28 19.85 -15.07 -8.25
C LEU A 28 18.60 -14.20 -8.09
N GLY A 29 18.02 -13.71 -9.18
CA GLY A 29 16.79 -12.93 -9.17
C GLY A 29 15.59 -13.74 -8.68
N VAL A 30 15.43 -14.98 -9.16
CA VAL A 30 14.36 -15.89 -8.68
C VAL A 30 14.56 -16.22 -7.20
N LEU A 31 15.78 -16.55 -6.78
CA LEU A 31 16.09 -16.85 -5.38
C LEU A 31 15.80 -15.64 -4.48
N GLY A 32 16.17 -14.44 -4.94
CA GLY A 32 15.90 -13.18 -4.23
C GLY A 32 14.42 -12.87 -4.10
N LEU A 33 13.62 -13.11 -5.15
CA LEU A 33 12.17 -12.93 -5.10
C LEU A 33 11.50 -13.90 -4.12
N ILE A 34 11.87 -15.18 -4.15
CA ILE A 34 11.32 -16.18 -3.23
C ILE A 34 11.72 -15.86 -1.79
N GLY A 35 13.00 -15.58 -1.54
CA GLY A 35 13.47 -15.23 -0.19
C GLY A 35 12.87 -13.93 0.33
N GLY A 36 12.79 -12.91 -0.52
CA GLY A 36 12.22 -11.60 -0.17
C GLY A 36 10.73 -11.68 0.14
N THR A 37 9.96 -12.40 -0.67
CA THR A 37 8.51 -12.60 -0.41
C THR A 37 8.27 -13.36 0.89
N LEU A 38 9.05 -14.41 1.17
CA LEU A 38 8.94 -15.15 2.43
C LEU A 38 9.24 -14.27 3.66
N LEU A 39 10.30 -13.47 3.60
CA LEU A 39 10.66 -12.53 4.67
C LEU A 39 9.59 -11.46 4.89
N LEU A 40 9.01 -10.93 3.82
CA LEU A 40 7.92 -9.95 3.92
C LEU A 40 6.66 -10.54 4.55
N VAL A 41 6.31 -11.78 4.21
CA VAL A 41 5.15 -12.48 4.80
C VAL A 41 5.36 -12.72 6.30
N LEU A 42 6.53 -13.21 6.69
CA LEU A 42 6.84 -13.48 8.09
C LEU A 42 6.95 -12.19 8.92
N GLY A 43 7.48 -11.11 8.34
CA GLY A 43 7.59 -9.81 9.02
C GLY A 43 6.26 -9.09 9.23
N GLN A 44 5.18 -9.50 8.55
CA GLN A 44 3.85 -8.90 8.71
C GLN A 44 3.01 -9.51 9.84
N ALA A 45 3.48 -10.57 10.50
CA ALA A 45 2.80 -11.16 11.65
C ALA A 45 2.96 -10.25 12.89
N GLY A 46 2.21 -9.15 12.92
CA GLY A 46 2.08 -8.31 14.11
C GLY A 46 1.56 -9.16 15.26
N ALA A 47 2.32 -9.23 16.36
CA ALA A 47 1.91 -9.91 17.57
C ALA A 47 0.62 -9.27 18.10
N LYS A 48 -0.53 -9.87 17.77
CA LYS A 48 -1.84 -9.56 18.35
C LYS A 48 -1.84 -10.03 19.81
N LYS A 49 -1.07 -9.34 20.65
CA LYS A 49 -1.18 -9.41 22.10
C LYS A 49 -2.33 -8.50 22.52
N THR A 50 -3.52 -8.88 22.12
CA THR A 50 -4.75 -8.31 22.65
C THR A 50 -5.45 -9.47 23.30
N VAL A 51 -5.42 -9.52 24.62
CA VAL A 51 -6.23 -10.48 25.36
C VAL A 51 -7.67 -10.01 25.15
N GLU A 52 -8.38 -10.71 24.26
CA GLU A 52 -9.76 -10.44 23.91
C GLU A 52 -10.65 -10.96 25.06
N VAL A 53 -10.94 -10.09 26.02
CA VAL A 53 -11.83 -10.41 27.13
C VAL A 53 -13.25 -10.08 26.68
N ASN A 54 -14.05 -11.11 26.43
CA ASN A 54 -15.44 -10.96 25.96
C ASN A 54 -16.34 -10.21 26.94
N GLU A 55 -16.01 -10.25 28.24
CA GLU A 55 -16.82 -9.67 29.30
C GLU A 55 -15.96 -9.32 30.51
N PHE A 56 -16.04 -8.08 30.98
CA PHE A 56 -15.49 -7.68 32.28
C PHE A 56 -16.63 -7.63 33.30
N ILE A 57 -16.50 -8.41 34.38
CA ILE A 57 -17.46 -8.44 35.48
C ILE A 57 -16.78 -7.90 36.74
N LEU A 58 -17.27 -6.79 37.27
CA LEU A 58 -16.86 -6.25 38.56
C LEU A 58 -17.76 -6.85 39.65
N LYS A 59 -17.19 -7.68 40.53
CA LYS A 59 -17.86 -8.22 41.72
C LYS A 59 -17.39 -7.46 42.96
N ASP A 60 -18.28 -7.25 43.92
CA ASP A 60 -17.90 -6.76 45.25
C ASP A 60 -17.39 -7.87 46.18
N GLY A 61 -17.00 -7.52 47.41
CA GLY A 61 -16.51 -8.46 48.41
C GLY A 61 -17.53 -9.52 48.86
N ASN A 62 -18.82 -9.34 48.53
CA ASN A 62 -19.89 -10.31 48.78
C ASN A 62 -20.24 -11.12 47.51
N GLY A 63 -19.48 -10.95 46.42
CA GLY A 63 -19.68 -11.63 45.15
C GLY A 63 -20.80 -11.06 44.27
N LYS A 64 -21.43 -9.95 44.67
CA LYS A 64 -22.51 -9.31 43.90
C LYS A 64 -21.92 -8.49 42.75
N VAL A 65 -22.49 -8.66 41.57
CA VAL A 65 -22.06 -7.94 40.35
C VAL A 65 -22.47 -6.48 40.46
N ARG A 66 -21.50 -5.56 40.37
CA ARG A 66 -21.70 -4.10 40.43
C ARG A 66 -21.53 -3.41 39.09
N ALA A 67 -20.77 -3.99 38.17
CA ALA A 67 -20.65 -3.49 36.81
C ALA A 67 -20.31 -4.63 35.85
N MET A 68 -20.81 -4.54 34.62
CA MET A 68 -20.57 -5.50 33.55
C MET A 68 -20.32 -4.74 32.25
N LEU A 69 -19.14 -4.92 31.66
CA LEU A 69 -18.78 -4.33 30.37
C LEU A 69 -18.74 -5.45 29.33
N ARG A 70 -19.69 -5.41 28.39
CA ARG A 70 -19.77 -6.34 27.27
C ARG A 70 -19.39 -5.63 25.97
N GLN A 71 -18.48 -6.22 25.22
CA GLN A 71 -18.21 -5.78 23.87
C GLN A 71 -19.31 -6.36 22.96
N SER A 72 -20.25 -5.51 22.55
CA SER A 72 -21.19 -5.83 21.47
C SER A 72 -20.38 -5.96 20.18
N VAL A 73 -20.12 -7.20 19.76
CA VAL A 73 -19.57 -7.46 18.43
C VAL A 73 -20.69 -7.17 17.43
N GLN A 74 -20.81 -5.91 17.03
CA GLN A 74 -21.47 -5.61 15.78
C GLN A 74 -20.63 -6.27 14.67
N PRO A 75 -21.23 -7.03 13.75
CA PRO A 75 -20.48 -7.65 12.67
C PRO A 75 -19.75 -6.54 11.93
N TYR A 76 -18.42 -6.61 11.97
CA TYR A 76 -17.57 -5.67 11.29
C TYR A 76 -17.99 -5.66 9.82
N LYS A 77 -18.45 -4.52 9.33
CA LYS A 77 -18.57 -4.30 7.90
C LYS A 77 -17.15 -4.44 7.35
N GLN A 78 -16.90 -5.54 6.65
CA GLN A 78 -15.61 -5.86 6.04
C GLN A 78 -15.27 -4.73 5.07
N ARG A 79 -14.48 -3.75 5.55
CA ARG A 79 -13.95 -2.70 4.69
C ARG A 79 -12.88 -3.36 3.83
N HIS A 80 -13.15 -3.47 2.54
CA HIS A 80 -12.15 -3.85 1.57
C HIS A 80 -10.95 -2.90 1.73
N PHE A 81 -9.75 -3.46 1.84
CA PHE A 81 -8.48 -2.75 2.03
C PHE A 81 -8.20 -1.67 0.97
N ILE A 82 -9.00 -1.63 -0.11
CA ILE A 82 -8.86 -0.73 -1.26
C ILE A 82 -10.08 0.21 -1.40
N SER A 83 -10.72 0.64 -0.29
CA SER A 83 -11.91 1.52 -0.36
C SER A 83 -11.83 2.82 0.44
N ASP A 84 -10.62 3.27 0.78
CA ASP A 84 -10.37 4.51 1.54
C ASP A 84 -9.83 5.67 0.68
N ILE A 85 -9.81 5.53 -0.66
CA ILE A 85 -9.39 6.61 -1.57
C ILE A 85 -10.66 7.30 -2.09
N GLY A 86 -10.94 8.47 -1.54
CA GLY A 86 -11.97 9.36 -2.02
C GLY A 86 -11.35 10.52 -2.79
N ALA A 87 -11.93 10.86 -3.94
CA ALA A 87 -11.70 12.12 -4.62
C ALA A 87 -12.98 12.93 -4.51
N VAL A 88 -12.89 14.14 -3.96
CA VAL A 88 -13.96 15.13 -4.09
C VAL A 88 -13.55 16.06 -5.20
N GLU A 89 -14.36 16.11 -6.26
CA GLU A 89 -14.29 17.20 -7.23
C GLU A 89 -14.91 18.43 -6.57
N GLY A 90 -14.14 19.51 -6.46
CA GLY A 90 -14.64 20.78 -5.95
C GLY A 90 -15.70 21.37 -6.89
N THR A 91 -16.97 21.00 -6.71
CA THR A 91 -18.10 21.68 -7.37
C THR A 91 -18.53 22.85 -6.49
N GLY A 92 -18.02 24.05 -6.75
CA GLY A 92 -18.25 25.11 -5.77
C GLY A 92 -17.95 26.54 -6.19
N GLY A 93 -17.89 26.86 -7.47
CA GLY A 93 -17.89 28.27 -7.85
C GLY A 93 -19.13 28.65 -8.64
N THR A 94 -19.61 29.84 -8.35
CA THR A 94 -20.81 30.41 -8.93
C THR A 94 -20.39 31.50 -9.91
N ILE A 95 -20.86 31.40 -11.15
CA ILE A 95 -20.67 32.41 -12.18
C ILE A 95 -22.01 33.11 -12.37
N ASP A 96 -22.00 34.44 -12.40
CA ASP A 96 -23.20 35.22 -12.74
C ASP A 96 -23.55 34.99 -14.22
N PRO A 97 -24.74 34.45 -14.55
CA PRO A 97 -25.11 34.15 -15.93
C PRO A 97 -25.24 35.41 -16.82
N ASN A 98 -25.47 36.58 -16.22
CA ASN A 98 -25.69 37.82 -16.97
C ASN A 98 -24.39 38.60 -17.19
N THR A 99 -23.47 38.56 -16.24
CA THR A 99 -22.21 39.32 -16.32
C THR A 99 -21.00 38.44 -16.65
N ARG A 100 -21.15 37.11 -16.67
CA ARG A 100 -20.09 36.10 -16.84
C ARG A 100 -18.90 36.28 -15.88
N ARG A 101 -19.09 37.00 -14.79
CA ARG A 101 -18.06 37.21 -13.77
C ARG A 101 -18.15 36.10 -12.72
N ILE A 102 -16.99 35.68 -12.24
CA ILE A 102 -16.88 34.71 -11.15
C ILE A 102 -17.33 35.44 -9.87
N LEU A 103 -18.45 35.02 -9.31
CA LEU A 103 -18.99 35.58 -8.06
C LEU A 103 -18.26 35.02 -6.84
N SER A 104 -17.78 33.77 -6.94
CA SER A 104 -16.88 33.16 -5.96
C SER A 104 -15.98 32.15 -6.67
N PRO A 105 -14.65 32.26 -6.54
CA PRO A 105 -13.72 31.36 -7.21
C PRO A 105 -13.78 29.91 -6.71
N GLY A 106 -14.44 29.62 -5.58
CA GLY A 106 -14.62 28.25 -5.08
C GLY A 106 -13.33 27.41 -5.05
N ASP A 107 -13.47 26.08 -4.99
CA ASP A 107 -12.39 25.10 -5.16
C ASP A 107 -12.37 24.56 -6.61
N PHE A 108 -12.55 25.44 -7.60
CA PHE A 108 -12.65 25.03 -9.02
C PHE A 108 -11.41 24.24 -9.47
N GLY A 109 -11.65 23.04 -9.99
CA GLY A 109 -10.60 22.18 -10.55
C GLY A 109 -9.63 21.58 -9.54
N ARG A 110 -9.86 21.79 -8.24
CA ARG A 110 -9.01 21.20 -7.20
C ARG A 110 -9.47 19.77 -6.90
N ILE A 111 -8.63 18.80 -7.26
CA ILE A 111 -8.81 17.40 -6.87
C ILE A 111 -8.08 17.20 -5.54
N VAL A 112 -8.83 17.06 -4.45
CA VAL A 112 -8.25 16.72 -3.14
C VAL A 112 -8.49 15.24 -2.90
N GLY A 113 -7.42 14.45 -3.04
CA GLY A 113 -7.42 13.06 -2.62
C GLY A 113 -7.17 12.97 -1.11
N PHE A 114 -8.05 12.27 -0.39
CA PHE A 114 -7.83 11.97 1.03
C PHE A 114 -7.75 10.46 1.24
N SER A 115 -6.95 10.08 2.24
CA SER A 115 -6.76 8.69 2.65
C SER A 115 -6.69 8.64 4.18
N SER A 116 -7.50 7.80 4.81
CA SER A 116 -7.44 7.51 6.25
C SER A 116 -6.23 6.68 6.67
N SER A 117 -5.47 6.14 5.71
CA SER A 117 -4.29 5.33 5.98
C SER A 117 -3.01 6.18 6.07
N PRO A 118 -2.36 6.26 7.25
CA PRO A 118 -1.13 7.04 7.41
C PRO A 118 0.04 6.46 6.59
N ARG A 119 -0.01 5.17 6.25
CA ARG A 119 1.01 4.52 5.41
C ARG A 119 0.92 4.95 3.95
N ILE A 120 -0.31 5.08 3.42
CA ILE A 120 -0.55 5.49 2.02
C ILE A 120 -0.19 6.97 1.84
N ILE A 121 -0.55 7.83 2.81
CA ILE A 121 -0.14 9.25 2.80
C ILE A 121 1.39 9.37 2.75
N ARG A 122 2.10 8.58 3.57
CA ARG A 122 3.57 8.58 3.61
C ARG A 122 4.22 8.11 2.31
N LEU A 123 3.61 7.14 1.62
CA LEU A 123 4.08 6.66 0.33
C LEU A 123 3.87 7.71 -0.77
N LEU A 124 2.70 8.35 -0.83
CA LEU A 124 2.40 9.41 -1.80
C LEU A 124 3.30 10.63 -1.60
N LEU A 125 3.56 11.05 -0.36
CA LEU A 125 4.52 12.12 -0.05
C LEU A 125 5.93 11.80 -0.54
N LYS A 126 6.33 10.53 -0.54
CA LYS A 126 7.67 10.09 -0.94
C LYS A 126 7.83 9.99 -2.46
N LEU A 127 6.74 9.97 -3.23
CA LEU A 127 6.74 9.91 -4.69
C LEU A 127 6.63 11.29 -5.35
N ASN A 128 6.28 12.33 -4.59
CA ASN A 128 6.18 13.73 -5.07
C ASN A 128 7.50 14.52 -4.92
N PHE A 129 8.62 13.82 -4.71
CA PHE A 129 9.99 14.37 -4.68
C PHE A 129 10.92 13.55 -5.56
#